data_AF-A0A1D7QZE3-F1
#
_entry.id   AF-A0A1D7QZE3-F1
#
_cell.length_a   1.000
_cell.length_b   1.000
_cell.length_c   1.000
_cell.angle_alpha   90.00
_cell.angle_beta   90.00
_cell.angle_gamma   90.00
#
_symmetry.space_group_name_H-M   'P 1'
#
loop_
_entity.id
_entity.type
_entity.pdbx_description
1 polymer ?
#
loop_
_entity_poly.entity_id
_entity_poly.type
_entity_poly.pdbx_seq_one_letter_code
_entity_poly.pdbx_strand_id
1 'polypeptide(L)'
;MFNADVIWKESYIKLSPEKEWTPLETSQFNAVIDPVRIAHMQAVSMSLQVRDLYRNGKGHMFGKLFNLIPVVNAKGPEISQSSLITLFTEILLIPSYSLQSYITWEPVDQHTAKARFRHQQIDVSGTFHFDDTGKFRRFETHDRYYSETKGTFVKKRFSALVDDFQAKDGVQIPRKVRIIWHLDDGDYEYFKGEISEMVYNVRA
;
A
#
# COMPACT_ATOMS: atom_id res chain seq x y z
N MET A 1 -11.84 5.00 15.13
CA MET A 1 -11.67 5.33 13.70
C MET A 1 -11.84 4.04 12.93
N PHE A 2 -12.94 3.90 12.18
CA PHE A 2 -13.36 2.58 11.70
C PHE A 2 -13.03 2.33 10.23
N ASN A 3 -13.34 3.29 9.37
CA ASN A 3 -13.07 3.23 7.93
C ASN A 3 -12.55 4.60 7.48
N ALA A 4 -11.85 4.64 6.35
CA ALA A 4 -11.37 5.88 5.77
C ALA A 4 -11.41 5.86 4.24
N ASP A 5 -11.79 6.99 3.67
CA ASP A 5 -11.49 7.31 2.28
C ASP A 5 -10.18 8.10 2.23
N VAL A 6 -9.30 7.72 1.30
CA VAL A 6 -8.06 8.45 1.02
C VAL A 6 -8.26 9.24 -0.27
N ILE A 7 -8.22 10.57 -0.15
CA ILE A 7 -8.39 11.47 -1.28
C ILE A 7 -7.01 11.86 -1.79
N TRP A 8 -6.68 11.36 -2.97
CA TRP A 8 -5.43 11.62 -3.65
C TRP A 8 -5.54 12.93 -4.44
N LYS A 9 -4.60 13.84 -4.22
CA LYS A 9 -4.43 15.02 -5.07
C LYS A 9 -3.84 14.64 -6.41
N GLU A 10 -2.82 13.79 -6.36
CA GLU A 10 -2.15 13.24 -7.53
C GLU A 10 -1.52 11.90 -7.17
N SER A 11 -1.42 11.02 -8.15
CA SER A 11 -0.74 9.74 -8.01
C SER A 11 -0.15 9.34 -9.35
N TYR A 12 0.97 8.62 -9.31
CA TYR A 12 1.71 8.22 -10.49
C TYR A 12 2.20 6.79 -10.31
N ILE A 13 2.19 6.04 -11.41
CA ILE A 13 2.78 4.71 -11.49
C ILE A 13 3.86 4.67 -12.56
N LYS A 14 4.96 3.99 -12.28
CA LYS A 14 6.00 3.67 -13.26
C LYS A 14 5.86 2.18 -13.57
N LEU A 15 5.63 1.80 -14.83
CA LEU A 15 5.32 0.41 -15.19
C LEU A 15 6.55 -0.51 -15.32
N SER A 16 7.73 0.08 -15.55
CA SER A 16 9.03 -0.60 -15.43
C SER A 16 10.12 0.45 -15.13
N PRO A 17 11.34 0.06 -14.71
CA PRO A 17 12.41 1.01 -14.37
C PRO A 17 12.73 2.03 -15.47
N GLU A 18 12.63 1.63 -16.74
CA GLU A 18 12.94 2.46 -17.92
C GLU A 18 11.76 3.29 -18.47
N LYS A 19 10.54 3.11 -17.94
CA LYS A 19 9.34 3.78 -18.46
C LYS A 19 9.10 5.11 -17.76
N GLU A 20 8.51 6.07 -18.46
CA GLU A 20 8.07 7.32 -17.85
C GLU A 20 6.92 7.12 -16.84
N TRP A 21 6.79 8.08 -15.92
CA TRP A 21 5.70 8.12 -14.95
C TRP A 21 4.35 8.30 -15.66
N THR A 22 3.39 7.45 -15.32
CA THR A 22 2.02 7.54 -15.82
C THR A 22 1.13 8.13 -14.74
N PRO A 23 0.47 9.29 -14.99
CA PRO A 23 -0.47 9.87 -14.04
C PRO A 23 -1.71 8.99 -13.87
N LEU A 24 -2.19 8.91 -12.64
CA LEU A 24 -3.35 8.14 -12.23
C LEU A 24 -4.39 9.02 -11.55
N GLU A 25 -5.66 8.77 -11.87
CA GLU A 25 -6.79 9.11 -10.99
C GLU A 25 -7.00 7.95 -10.03
N THR A 26 -6.87 8.20 -8.71
CA THR A 26 -6.94 7.17 -7.68
C THR A 26 -8.04 7.46 -6.67
N SER A 27 -8.93 6.47 -6.46
CA SER A 27 -9.87 6.45 -5.34
C SER A 27 -9.56 5.26 -4.45
N GLN A 28 -9.51 5.47 -3.13
CA GLN A 28 -9.15 4.43 -2.18
C GLN A 28 -10.06 4.45 -0.96
N PHE A 29 -10.50 3.27 -0.56
CA PHE A 29 -11.26 3.01 0.66
C PHE A 29 -10.57 1.93 1.50
N ASN A 30 -10.63 2.11 2.81
CA ASN A 30 -10.09 1.21 3.81
C ASN A 30 -11.09 0.94 4.93
N ALA A 31 -11.25 -0.33 5.31
CA ALA A 31 -11.92 -0.73 6.54
C ALA A 31 -10.91 -1.33 7.53
N VAL A 32 -11.06 -1.01 8.81
CA VAL A 32 -10.08 -1.35 9.85
C VAL A 32 -10.48 -2.62 10.60
N ILE A 33 -11.67 -2.71 11.21
CA ILE A 33 -12.01 -3.83 12.12
C ILE A 33 -11.86 -5.19 11.42
N ASP A 34 -12.48 -5.34 10.26
CA ASP A 34 -12.21 -6.43 9.33
C ASP A 34 -11.40 -5.82 8.18
N PRO A 35 -10.09 -6.12 8.08
CA PRO A 35 -9.20 -5.35 7.23
C PRO A 35 -9.56 -5.53 5.76
N VAL A 36 -10.02 -4.44 5.16
CA VAL A 36 -10.32 -4.32 3.74
C VAL A 36 -9.57 -3.14 3.16
N ARG A 37 -9.05 -3.32 1.95
CA ARG A 37 -8.52 -2.23 1.14
C ARG A 37 -9.04 -2.38 -0.27
N ILE A 38 -9.55 -1.28 -0.83
CA ILE A 38 -9.95 -1.18 -2.23
C ILE A 38 -9.33 0.09 -2.79
N ALA A 39 -8.49 -0.05 -3.82
CA ALA A 39 -8.00 1.07 -4.59
C ALA A 39 -8.39 0.88 -6.06
N HIS A 40 -9.06 1.89 -6.62
CA HIS A 40 -9.25 2.00 -8.06
C HIS A 40 -8.30 3.05 -8.60
N MET A 41 -7.58 2.70 -9.65
CA MET A 41 -6.59 3.52 -10.32
C MET A 41 -6.91 3.55 -11.81
N GLN A 42 -7.03 4.73 -12.39
CA GLN A 42 -7.22 4.92 -13.82
C GLN A 42 -6.04 5.70 -14.38
N ALA A 43 -5.35 5.12 -15.36
CA ALA A 43 -4.31 5.83 -16.08
C ALA A 43 -4.95 6.96 -16.92
N VAL A 44 -4.48 8.19 -16.77
CA VAL A 44 -5.06 9.34 -17.49
C VAL A 44 -4.71 9.29 -18.98
N SER A 45 -3.50 8.83 -19.31
CA SER A 45 -2.98 8.76 -20.69
C SER A 45 -3.26 7.44 -21.40
N MET A 46 -3.88 6.48 -20.73
CA MET A 46 -4.13 5.14 -21.27
C MET A 46 -5.54 4.70 -20.88
N SER A 47 -6.23 3.93 -21.72
CA SER A 47 -7.52 3.36 -21.35
C SER A 47 -7.40 2.17 -20.37
N LEU A 48 -6.48 2.26 -19.39
CA LEU A 48 -6.17 1.23 -18.40
C LEU A 48 -6.79 1.62 -17.06
N GLN A 49 -7.60 0.72 -16.51
CA GLN A 49 -8.14 0.83 -15.15
C GLN A 49 -7.71 -0.39 -14.35
N VAL A 50 -7.30 -0.20 -13.11
CA VAL A 50 -6.84 -1.25 -12.20
C VAL A 50 -7.57 -1.13 -10.87
N ARG A 51 -8.07 -2.27 -10.37
CA ARG A 51 -8.52 -2.45 -9.00
C ARG A 51 -7.54 -3.31 -8.25
N ASP A 52 -7.04 -2.80 -7.13
CA ASP A 52 -6.34 -3.58 -6.11
C ASP A 52 -7.29 -3.78 -4.92
N LEU A 53 -7.54 -5.03 -4.57
CA LEU A 53 -8.48 -5.43 -3.52
C LEU A 53 -7.79 -6.39 -2.56
N TYR A 54 -7.96 -6.14 -1.26
CA TYR A 54 -7.80 -7.13 -0.21
C TYR A 54 -9.10 -7.25 0.59
N ARG A 55 -9.62 -8.46 0.74
CA ARG A 55 -10.78 -8.76 1.60
C ARG A 55 -10.79 -10.22 2.01
N ASN A 56 -11.10 -10.50 3.28
CA ASN A 56 -11.29 -11.86 3.82
C ASN A 56 -10.12 -12.81 3.46
N GLY A 57 -8.88 -12.35 3.62
CA GLY A 57 -7.69 -13.16 3.31
C GLY A 57 -7.40 -13.34 1.81
N LYS A 58 -8.11 -12.64 0.92
CA LYS A 58 -7.96 -12.77 -0.53
C LYS A 58 -7.55 -11.44 -1.16
N GLY A 59 -6.45 -11.48 -1.90
CA GLY A 59 -6.01 -10.41 -2.79
C GLY A 59 -6.59 -10.62 -4.20
N HIS A 60 -6.97 -9.53 -4.86
CA HIS A 60 -7.36 -9.55 -6.27
C HIS A 60 -6.89 -8.27 -6.94
N MET A 61 -5.91 -8.41 -7.84
CA MET A 61 -5.52 -7.34 -8.75
C MET A 61 -6.20 -7.56 -10.09
N PHE A 62 -7.02 -6.61 -10.50
CA PHE A 62 -7.81 -6.70 -11.72
C PHE A 62 -7.69 -5.45 -12.55
N GLY A 63 -7.07 -5.58 -13.73
CA GLY A 63 -6.87 -4.52 -14.68
C GLY A 63 -7.62 -4.76 -15.98
N LYS A 64 -8.28 -3.73 -16.51
CA LYS A 64 -8.98 -3.73 -17.80
C LYS A 64 -8.44 -2.65 -18.72
N LEU A 65 -8.31 -2.98 -20.00
CA LEU A 65 -8.08 -2.04 -21.09
C LEU A 65 -9.42 -1.74 -21.80
N PHE A 66 -9.66 -0.46 -22.11
CA PHE A 66 -10.90 0.07 -22.69
C PHE A 66 -12.17 -0.33 -21.91
N ASN A 67 -12.05 -0.62 -20.62
CA ASN A 67 -13.12 -1.17 -19.75
C ASN A 67 -13.71 -2.54 -20.22
N LEU A 68 -13.17 -3.13 -21.29
CA LEU A 68 -13.73 -4.29 -21.98
C LEU A 68 -12.82 -5.51 -21.88
N ILE A 69 -11.50 -5.32 -22.01
CA ILE A 69 -10.53 -6.42 -22.15
C ILE A 69 -9.71 -6.54 -20.86
N PRO A 70 -9.82 -7.64 -20.09
CA PRO A 70 -8.98 -7.84 -18.91
C PRO A 70 -7.52 -8.05 -19.33
N VAL A 71 -6.63 -7.18 -18.87
CA VAL A 71 -5.18 -7.26 -19.11
C VAL A 71 -4.40 -7.74 -17.89
N VAL A 72 -4.97 -7.55 -16.69
CA VAL A 72 -4.45 -8.09 -15.44
C VAL A 72 -5.60 -8.77 -14.71
N ASN A 73 -5.41 -10.02 -14.30
CA ASN A 73 -6.36 -10.72 -13.44
C ASN A 73 -5.57 -11.67 -12.54
N ALA A 74 -4.90 -11.10 -11.54
CA ALA A 74 -4.01 -11.83 -10.67
C ALA A 74 -4.73 -12.16 -9.35
N LYS A 75 -4.67 -13.44 -8.99
CA LYS A 75 -5.19 -14.02 -7.74
C LYS A 75 -4.20 -15.10 -7.29
N GLY A 76 -4.34 -15.54 -6.05
CA GLY A 76 -3.54 -16.62 -5.49
C GLY A 76 -2.92 -16.24 -4.15
N PRO A 77 -2.21 -17.18 -3.50
CA PRO A 77 -1.55 -16.96 -2.21
C PRO A 77 -0.57 -15.77 -2.25
N GLU A 78 0.26 -15.68 -3.29
CA GLU A 78 1.30 -14.66 -3.45
C GLU A 78 0.69 -13.25 -3.60
N ILE A 79 -0.39 -13.16 -4.38
CA ILE A 79 -1.16 -11.92 -4.54
C ILE A 79 -1.84 -11.55 -3.23
N SER A 80 -2.45 -12.51 -2.53
CA SER A 80 -3.14 -12.26 -1.27
C SER A 80 -2.19 -11.78 -0.17
N GLN A 81 -1.01 -12.37 -0.07
CA GLN A 81 0.04 -11.94 0.85
C GLN A 81 0.53 -10.53 0.51
N SER A 82 0.79 -10.25 -0.77
CA SER A 82 1.26 -8.93 -1.20
C SER A 82 0.20 -7.84 -1.02
N SER A 83 -1.08 -8.15 -1.24
CA SER A 83 -2.19 -7.23 -0.95
C SER A 83 -2.36 -6.99 0.55
N LEU A 84 -2.14 -8.00 1.42
CA LEU A 84 -2.09 -7.78 2.87
C LEU A 84 -0.90 -6.89 3.27
N ILE A 85 0.26 -7.06 2.65
CA ILE A 85 1.42 -6.17 2.86
C ILE A 85 1.12 -4.75 2.41
N THR A 86 0.42 -4.54 1.28
CA THR A 86 -0.05 -3.21 0.90
C THR A 86 -0.94 -2.62 2.00
N LEU A 87 -1.88 -3.40 2.54
CA LEU A 87 -2.71 -2.96 3.67
C LEU A 87 -1.87 -2.67 4.92
N PHE A 88 -0.79 -3.43 5.16
CA PHE A 88 0.14 -3.19 6.26
C PHE A 88 0.80 -1.80 6.16
N THR A 89 1.10 -1.35 4.94
CA THR A 89 1.58 0.02 4.69
C THR A 89 0.49 1.08 4.79
N GLU A 90 -0.77 0.72 5.05
CA GLU A 90 -1.84 1.71 5.28
C GLU A 90 -1.93 2.12 6.76
N ILE A 91 -1.20 1.46 7.68
CA ILE A 91 -1.03 1.93 9.08
C ILE A 91 -0.55 3.39 9.09
N LEU A 92 0.16 3.79 8.04
CA LEU A 92 0.75 5.10 7.86
C LEU A 92 -0.31 6.17 7.69
N LEU A 93 -1.34 5.83 6.92
CA LEU A 93 -2.45 6.72 6.60
C LEU A 93 -3.52 6.64 7.71
N ILE A 94 -3.74 5.42 8.22
CA ILE A 94 -4.85 5.09 9.11
C ILE A 94 -4.26 4.42 10.37
N PRO A 95 -3.80 5.22 11.35
CA PRO A 95 -3.10 4.71 12.53
C PRO A 95 -3.91 3.71 13.35
N SER A 96 -5.24 3.71 13.28
CA SER A 96 -6.07 2.75 14.00
C SER A 96 -5.82 1.28 13.61
N TYR A 97 -5.21 1.01 12.46
CA TYR A 97 -4.71 -0.33 12.12
C TYR A 97 -3.68 -0.84 13.14
N SER A 98 -2.82 0.03 13.68
CA SER A 98 -1.76 -0.37 14.62
C SER A 98 -2.30 -0.90 15.96
N LEU A 99 -3.55 -0.56 16.29
CA LEU A 99 -4.21 -0.91 17.55
C LEU A 99 -5.06 -2.19 17.45
N GLN A 100 -5.17 -2.79 16.26
CA GLN A 100 -6.00 -3.98 16.07
C GLN A 100 -5.29 -5.25 16.54
N SER A 101 -6.05 -6.23 17.02
CA SER A 101 -5.54 -7.49 17.56
C SER A 101 -4.79 -8.37 16.55
N TYR A 102 -5.01 -8.14 15.25
CA TYR A 102 -4.28 -8.81 14.18
C TYR A 102 -2.90 -8.20 13.91
N ILE A 103 -2.55 -7.07 14.54
CA ILE A 103 -1.20 -6.49 14.54
C ILE A 103 -0.55 -6.73 15.90
N THR A 104 0.66 -7.28 15.90
CA THR A 104 1.49 -7.39 17.11
C THR A 104 2.82 -6.70 16.90
N TRP A 105 3.30 -5.99 17.92
CA TRP A 105 4.50 -5.16 17.88
C TRP A 105 5.61 -5.72 18.76
N GLU A 106 6.86 -5.55 18.32
CA GLU A 106 8.07 -5.85 19.06
C GLU A 106 9.02 -4.64 18.96
N PRO A 107 9.35 -3.96 20.06
CA PRO A 107 10.27 -2.82 20.03
C PRO A 107 11.69 -3.30 19.68
N VAL A 108 12.39 -2.54 18.83
CA VAL A 108 13.81 -2.80 18.50
C VAL A 108 14.70 -1.77 19.17
N ASP A 109 14.38 -0.49 19.00
CA ASP A 109 15.06 0.65 19.63
C ASP A 109 14.09 1.85 19.72
N GLN A 110 14.62 3.05 20.04
CA GLN A 110 13.81 4.27 20.18
C GLN A 110 13.06 4.70 18.91
N HIS A 111 13.54 4.31 17.74
CA HIS A 111 13.04 4.77 16.44
C HIS A 111 12.63 3.60 15.53
N THR A 112 12.66 2.37 16.02
CA THR A 112 12.43 1.16 15.23
C THR A 112 11.54 0.18 15.98
N ALA A 113 10.51 -0.32 15.31
CA ALA A 113 9.68 -1.42 15.80
C ALA A 113 9.45 -2.46 14.70
N LYS A 114 9.53 -3.74 15.05
CA LYS A 114 9.03 -4.81 14.20
C LYS A 114 7.55 -5.00 14.47
N ALA A 115 6.81 -5.37 13.43
CA ALA A 115 5.43 -5.75 13.57
C ALA A 115 5.11 -6.98 12.72
N ARG A 116 4.11 -7.72 13.17
CA ARG A 116 3.49 -8.81 12.40
C ARG A 116 2.03 -8.50 12.15
N PHE A 117 1.56 -8.85 10.97
CA PHE A 117 0.16 -8.79 10.57
C PHE A 117 -0.34 -10.19 10.28
N ARG A 118 -1.19 -10.70 11.16
CA ARG A 118 -1.84 -12.01 11.02
C ARG A 118 -3.32 -11.85 10.72
N HIS A 119 -3.72 -12.18 9.50
CA HIS A 119 -5.14 -12.17 9.14
C HIS A 119 -5.49 -13.38 8.28
N GLN A 120 -6.49 -14.13 8.71
CA GLN A 120 -6.85 -15.43 8.13
C GLN A 120 -5.63 -16.37 8.14
N GLN A 121 -5.26 -16.93 6.98
CA GLN A 121 -4.11 -17.84 6.82
C GLN A 121 -2.81 -17.13 6.45
N ILE A 122 -2.79 -15.79 6.46
CA ILE A 122 -1.64 -14.99 6.04
C ILE A 122 -0.98 -14.37 7.27
N ASP A 123 0.33 -14.55 7.40
CA ASP A 123 1.18 -14.01 8.46
C ASP A 123 2.40 -13.35 7.79
N VAL A 124 2.49 -12.03 7.89
CA VAL A 124 3.58 -11.22 7.30
C VAL A 124 4.22 -10.36 8.35
N SER A 125 5.48 -10.01 8.13
CA SER A 125 6.27 -9.17 9.03
C SER A 125 6.79 -7.92 8.32
N GLY A 126 7.12 -6.90 9.09
CA GLY A 126 7.82 -5.72 8.59
C GLY A 126 8.41 -4.89 9.70
N THR A 127 9.33 -4.01 9.32
CA THR A 127 10.01 -3.09 10.22
C THR A 127 9.52 -1.68 9.94
N PHE A 128 9.11 -0.98 10.99
CA PHE A 128 8.66 0.41 10.97
C PHE A 128 9.76 1.28 11.56
N HIS A 129 10.07 2.38 10.88
CA HIS A 129 11.03 3.38 11.30
C HIS A 129 10.33 4.73 11.51
N PHE A 130 10.70 5.40 12.58
CA PHE A 130 10.15 6.67 13.04
C PHE A 130 11.26 7.73 13.13
N ASP A 131 10.89 9.00 13.04
CA ASP A 131 11.82 10.10 13.35
C ASP A 131 11.80 10.47 14.84
N ASP A 132 12.65 11.42 15.25
CA ASP A 132 12.77 11.90 16.63
C ASP A 132 11.45 12.49 17.19
N THR A 133 10.48 12.81 16.33
CA THR A 133 9.15 13.29 16.73
C THR A 133 8.11 12.16 16.84
N GLY A 134 8.54 10.91 16.64
CA GLY A 134 7.69 9.73 16.63
C GLY A 134 6.86 9.58 15.35
N LYS A 135 7.11 10.41 14.31
CA LYS A 135 6.40 10.28 13.04
C LYS A 135 6.99 9.14 12.25
N PHE A 136 6.12 8.31 11.70
CA PHE A 136 6.54 7.24 10.81
C PHE A 136 7.25 7.81 9.58
N ARG A 137 8.32 7.18 9.13
CA ARG A 137 9.04 7.56 7.90
C ARG A 137 9.16 6.46 6.89
N ARG A 138 9.30 5.21 7.33
CA ARG A 138 9.61 4.10 6.43
C ARG A 138 9.16 2.76 6.98
N PHE A 139 8.58 1.95 6.11
CA PHE A 139 8.22 0.57 6.34
C PHE A 139 9.04 -0.28 5.39
N GLU A 140 9.59 -1.38 5.88
CA GLU A 140 10.37 -2.31 5.05
C GLU A 140 9.97 -3.75 5.35
N THR A 141 9.94 -4.60 4.32
CA THR A 141 9.72 -6.04 4.46
C THR A 141 10.43 -6.83 3.37
N HIS A 142 10.67 -8.11 3.65
CA HIS A 142 11.12 -9.10 2.67
C HIS A 142 9.99 -10.08 2.28
N ASP A 143 8.78 -9.89 2.80
CA ASP A 143 7.67 -10.83 2.59
C ASP A 143 6.87 -10.57 1.31
N ARG A 144 7.16 -9.49 0.58
CA ARG A 144 6.36 -9.11 -0.60
C ARG A 144 6.82 -9.85 -1.84
N TYR A 145 5.86 -10.43 -2.57
CA TYR A 145 6.14 -11.09 -3.83
C TYR A 145 6.24 -10.08 -4.98
N TYR A 146 7.32 -10.21 -5.74
CA TYR A 146 7.59 -9.55 -6.99
C TYR A 146 7.39 -10.53 -8.14
N SER A 147 6.77 -10.09 -9.23
CA SER A 147 6.58 -10.91 -10.44
C SER A 147 7.75 -10.67 -11.39
N GLU A 148 8.68 -11.61 -11.49
CA GLU A 148 9.80 -11.52 -12.45
C GLU A 148 9.32 -11.82 -13.87
N THR A 149 8.49 -12.84 -13.99
CA THR A 149 7.83 -13.24 -15.25
C THR A 149 6.40 -13.66 -14.95
N LYS A 150 5.58 -13.79 -16.01
CA LYS A 150 4.17 -14.15 -15.87
C LYS A 150 4.01 -15.50 -15.15
N GLY A 151 3.52 -15.46 -13.92
CA GLY A 151 3.29 -16.65 -13.09
C GLY A 151 4.46 -17.07 -12.18
N THR A 152 5.61 -16.39 -12.27
CA THR A 152 6.76 -16.63 -11.40
C THR A 152 6.87 -15.50 -10.40
N PHE A 153 6.77 -15.83 -9.11
CA PHE A 153 6.82 -14.90 -8.00
C PHE A 153 7.99 -15.21 -7.09
N VAL A 154 8.77 -14.18 -6.76
CA VAL A 154 9.87 -14.27 -5.80
C VAL A 154 9.72 -13.18 -4.75
N LYS A 155 10.16 -13.45 -3.53
CA LYS A 155 10.18 -12.42 -2.49
C LYS A 155 11.33 -11.45 -2.76
N LYS A 156 11.03 -10.15 -2.78
CA LYS A 156 12.04 -9.07 -2.90
C LYS A 156 11.83 -8.07 -1.78
N ARG A 157 12.89 -7.37 -1.40
CA ARG A 157 12.82 -6.31 -0.40
C ARG A 157 11.96 -5.16 -0.94
N PHE A 158 11.04 -4.71 -0.11
CA PHE A 158 10.02 -3.73 -0.46
C PHE A 158 9.93 -2.67 0.63
N SER A 159 9.76 -1.42 0.21
CA SER A 159 9.64 -0.29 1.13
C SER A 159 8.51 0.66 0.77
N ALA A 160 7.87 1.22 1.80
CA ALA A 160 6.96 2.36 1.68
C ALA A 160 7.50 3.52 2.53
N LEU A 161 7.56 4.71 1.95
CA LEU A 161 8.15 5.90 2.55
C LEU A 161 7.13 7.03 2.64
N VAL A 162 7.26 7.85 3.69
CA VAL A 162 6.54 9.12 3.85
C VAL A 162 7.55 10.27 3.90
N ASP A 163 7.58 11.07 2.85
CA ASP A 163 8.55 12.18 2.74
C ASP A 163 8.05 13.43 3.48
N ASP A 164 6.74 13.66 3.47
CA ASP A 164 6.14 14.89 3.99
C ASP A 164 4.82 14.59 4.73
N PHE A 165 4.49 15.46 5.68
CA PHE A 165 3.27 15.42 6.49
C PHE A 165 2.55 16.75 6.40
N GLN A 166 1.23 16.74 6.54
CA GLN A 166 0.42 17.94 6.61
C GLN A 166 -0.55 17.90 7.77
N ALA A 167 -0.86 19.08 8.32
CA ALA A 167 -1.95 19.23 9.27
C ALA A 167 -3.27 19.38 8.52
N LYS A 168 -4.26 18.56 8.86
CA LYS A 168 -5.63 18.68 8.39
C LYS A 168 -6.55 18.40 9.57
N ASP A 169 -7.46 19.33 9.88
CA ASP A 169 -8.42 19.23 10.99
C ASP A 169 -7.78 18.86 12.35
N GLY A 170 -6.59 19.41 12.61
CA GLY A 170 -5.83 19.16 13.85
C GLY A 170 -5.09 17.82 13.89
N VAL A 171 -5.17 16.99 12.84
CA VAL A 171 -4.47 15.71 12.72
C VAL A 171 -3.33 15.82 11.71
N GLN A 172 -2.18 15.23 12.02
CA GLN A 172 -1.07 15.09 11.08
C GLN A 172 -1.31 13.85 10.21
N ILE A 173 -1.39 14.03 8.90
CA ILE A 173 -1.51 12.93 7.94
C ILE A 173 -0.29 12.93 7.00
N PRO A 174 0.14 11.76 6.49
CA PRO A 174 1.09 11.71 5.39
C PRO A 174 0.58 12.53 4.21
N ARG A 175 1.47 13.33 3.63
CA ARG A 175 1.19 14.11 2.43
C ARG A 175 1.80 13.45 1.21
N LYS A 176 3.10 13.15 1.22
CA LYS A 176 3.81 12.56 0.08
C LYS A 176 4.29 11.16 0.42
N VAL A 177 3.90 10.20 -0.40
CA VAL A 177 4.25 8.79 -0.21
C VAL A 177 4.92 8.21 -1.45
N ARG A 178 5.85 7.28 -1.24
CA ARG A 178 6.58 6.57 -2.30
C ARG A 178 6.70 5.11 -1.96
N ILE A 179 6.64 4.26 -3.00
CA ILE A 179 6.76 2.81 -2.87
C ILE A 179 7.89 2.32 -3.76
N ILE A 180 8.79 1.55 -3.17
CA ILE A 180 10.07 1.17 -3.77
C ILE A 180 10.26 -0.34 -3.70
N TRP A 181 10.65 -0.92 -4.83
CA TRP A 181 11.28 -2.23 -4.87
C TRP A 181 12.79 -2.09 -4.81
N HIS A 182 13.44 -2.92 -4.00
CA HIS A 182 14.91 -3.02 -3.98
C HIS A 182 15.29 -4.25 -4.79
N LEU A 183 15.59 -4.05 -6.07
CA LEU A 183 15.96 -5.09 -7.02
C LEU A 183 17.48 -5.24 -7.08
N ASP A 184 17.94 -6.32 -7.70
CA ASP A 184 19.38 -6.63 -7.79
C ASP A 184 20.12 -5.57 -8.63
N ASP A 185 19.44 -5.00 -9.62
CA ASP A 185 19.94 -3.91 -10.49
C ASP A 185 19.73 -2.50 -9.88
N GLY A 186 19.14 -2.42 -8.70
CA GLY A 186 18.94 -1.17 -7.96
C GLY A 186 17.51 -0.89 -7.52
N ASP A 187 17.31 0.31 -6.98
CA ASP A 187 16.03 0.76 -6.45
C ASP A 187 15.07 1.17 -7.57
N TYR A 188 13.88 0.57 -7.55
CA TYR A 188 12.80 0.85 -8.46
C TYR A 188 11.60 1.45 -7.71
N GLU A 189 11.56 2.78 -7.68
CA GLU A 189 10.39 3.53 -7.24
C GLU A 189 9.29 3.41 -8.30
N TYR A 190 8.21 2.68 -7.97
CA TYR A 190 7.16 2.34 -8.93
C TYR A 190 5.84 3.05 -8.67
N PHE A 191 5.61 3.59 -7.47
CA PHE A 191 4.43 4.38 -7.15
C PHE A 191 4.82 5.58 -6.30
N LYS A 192 4.20 6.72 -6.59
CA LYS A 192 4.26 7.92 -5.75
C LYS A 192 2.93 8.66 -5.79
N GLY A 193 2.61 9.39 -4.73
CA GLY A 193 1.42 10.23 -4.72
C GLY A 193 1.43 11.29 -3.62
N GLU A 194 0.60 12.31 -3.83
CA GLU A 194 0.27 13.33 -2.84
C GLU A 194 -1.18 13.14 -2.38
N ILE A 195 -1.38 12.95 -1.08
CA ILE A 195 -2.70 12.87 -0.45
C ILE A 195 -3.15 14.30 -0.16
N SER A 196 -4.38 14.66 -0.53
CA SER A 196 -4.97 15.96 -0.14
C SER A 196 -5.73 15.88 1.16
N GLU A 197 -6.44 14.77 1.39
CA GLU A 197 -7.36 14.64 2.51
C GLU A 197 -7.58 13.18 2.88
N MET A 198 -7.94 12.98 4.15
CA MET A 198 -8.40 11.70 4.67
C MET A 198 -9.74 11.90 5.36
N VAL A 199 -10.76 11.18 4.87
CA VAL A 199 -12.11 11.25 5.44
C VAL A 199 -12.33 10.03 6.31
N TYR A 200 -12.38 10.23 7.62
CA TYR A 200 -12.47 9.15 8.60
C TYR A 200 -13.90 8.87 9.05
N ASN A 201 -14.15 7.65 9.51
CA ASN A 201 -15.45 7.16 10.01
C ASN A 201 -16.56 7.16 8.95
N VAL A 202 -16.20 6.93 7.70
CA VAL A 202 -17.14 6.74 6.60
C VAL A 202 -17.91 5.42 6.75
N ARG A 203 -19.13 5.36 6.22
CA ARG A 203 -19.91 4.12 6.19
C ARG A 203 -19.32 3.19 5.11
N ALA A 204 -19.25 1.90 5.44
CA ALA A 204 -18.82 0.85 4.52
C ALA A 204 -19.95 0.43 3.57
#